data_AF-A0A7I9WWV5-F1
#
_entry.id   AF-A0A7I9WWV5-F1
#
_cell.length_a   1.000
_cell.length_b   1.000
_cell.length_c   1.000
_cell.angle_alpha   90.00
_cell.angle_beta   90.00
_cell.angle_gamma   90.00
#
_symmetry.space_group_name_H-M   'P 1'
#
loop_
_entity.id
_entity.type
_entity.pdbx_description
1 polymer ?
#
loop_
_entity_poly.entity_id
_entity_poly.type
_entity_poly.pdbx_seq_one_letter_code
_entity_poly.pdbx_strand_id
1 'polypeptide(L)'
;MSGGYVFSVFLQGVNPGAFINGLTVLTGLPELLLAEVKALLFGVVAGLVGCYRGLTVAGGPKGVGIAVNETVVYAFICLFVINVIMTAIGVRVLDS
;
A
#
# COMPACT_ATOMS: atom_id res chain seq x y z
N MET A 1 -4.98 1.54 -13.01
CA MET A 1 -4.72 1.13 -14.41
C MET A 1 -5.79 1.64 -15.39
N SER A 2 -7.08 1.44 -15.14
CA SER A 2 -8.17 1.85 -16.04
C SER A 2 -8.17 3.34 -16.42
N GLY A 3 -7.96 4.26 -15.47
CA GLY A 3 -7.88 5.70 -15.77
C GLY A 3 -6.69 6.11 -16.65
N GLY A 4 -5.51 5.51 -16.43
CA GLY A 4 -4.31 5.78 -17.22
C GLY A 4 -4.37 5.20 -18.64
N TYR A 5 -5.03 4.05 -18.80
CA TYR A 5 -5.32 3.46 -20.12
C TYR A 5 -6.25 4.36 -20.93
N VAL A 6 -7.35 4.83 -20.31
CA VAL A 6 -8.29 5.75 -20.98
C VAL A 6 -7.58 7.03 -21.40
N PHE A 7 -6.76 7.62 -20.53
CA PHE A 7 -6.00 8.83 -20.86
C PHE A 7 -4.99 8.60 -22.00
N SER A 8 -4.16 7.55 -21.92
CA SER A 8 -3.09 7.33 -22.90
C SER A 8 -3.64 6.92 -24.28
N VAL A 9 -4.72 6.14 -24.31
CA VAL A 9 -5.29 5.60 -25.55
C VAL A 9 -6.32 6.55 -26.18
N PHE A 10 -7.21 7.15 -25.39
CA PHE A 10 -8.26 8.03 -25.92
C PHE A 10 -7.82 9.51 -26.04
N LEU A 11 -6.95 10.02 -25.15
CA LEU A 11 -6.53 11.43 -25.19
C LEU A 11 -5.18 11.64 -25.88
N GLN A 12 -4.20 10.75 -25.72
CA GLN A 12 -2.89 10.85 -26.38
C GLN A 12 -2.76 10.03 -27.68
N GLY A 13 -3.76 9.21 -28.04
CA GLY A 13 -3.76 8.42 -29.28
C GLY A 13 -2.67 7.34 -29.34
N VAL A 14 -2.10 6.96 -28.19
CA VAL A 14 -1.06 5.93 -28.12
C VAL A 14 -1.67 4.57 -28.36
N ASN A 15 -1.03 3.75 -29.20
CA ASN A 15 -1.52 2.41 -29.51
C ASN A 15 -1.68 1.59 -28.21
N PRO A 16 -2.86 1.01 -27.92
CA PRO A 16 -3.11 0.26 -26.69
C PRO A 16 -2.13 -0.90 -26.48
N GLY A 17 -1.60 -1.49 -27.56
CA GLY A 17 -0.54 -2.49 -27.49
C GLY A 17 0.81 -1.97 -26.98
N ALA A 18 1.14 -0.71 -27.26
CA ALA A 18 2.37 -0.05 -26.76
C ALA A 18 2.22 0.34 -25.28
N PHE A 19 1.03 0.75 -24.84
CA PHE A 19 0.74 1.02 -23.44
C PHE A 19 0.85 -0.24 -22.56
N ILE A 20 0.31 -1.37 -23.04
CA ILE A 20 0.39 -2.64 -22.29
C ILE A 20 1.83 -3.19 -22.30
N ASN A 21 2.56 -3.13 -23.42
CA ASN A 21 3.97 -3.51 -23.45
C ASN A 21 4.84 -2.64 -22.52
N GLY A 22 4.59 -1.33 -22.49
CA GLY A 22 5.28 -0.42 -21.56
C GLY A 22 4.99 -0.74 -20.10
N LEU A 23 3.75 -1.11 -19.78
CA LEU A 23 3.38 -1.60 -18.45
C LEU A 23 4.15 -2.86 -18.07
N THR A 24 4.18 -3.88 -18.92
CA THR A 24 4.89 -5.13 -18.62
C THR A 24 6.41 -4.94 -18.45
N VAL A 25 6.99 -3.96 -19.14
CA VAL A 25 8.41 -3.59 -18.98
C VAL A 25 8.66 -2.82 -17.68
N LEU A 26 7.71 -2.00 -17.22
CA LEU A 26 7.79 -1.22 -15.97
C LEU A 26 7.25 -1.92 -14.71
N THR A 27 6.54 -3.04 -14.86
CA THR A 27 6.07 -3.85 -13.74
C THR A 27 6.71 -5.22 -13.86
N GLY A 28 8.03 -5.27 -13.70
CA GLY A 28 8.76 -6.52 -13.75
C GLY A 28 8.38 -7.46 -12.60
N LEU A 29 8.72 -8.74 -12.73
CA LEU A 29 8.59 -9.75 -11.64
C LEU A 29 9.14 -9.29 -10.27
N PRO A 30 10.31 -8.61 -10.19
CA PRO A 30 10.89 -8.18 -8.90
C PRO A 30 10.04 -7.11 -8.21
N GLU A 31 9.52 -6.16 -8.99
CA GLU A 31 8.68 -5.07 -8.47
C GLU A 31 7.32 -5.59 -7.99
N LEU A 32 6.76 -6.57 -8.71
CA LEU A 32 5.51 -7.23 -8.33
C LEU A 32 5.65 -7.98 -6.99
N LEU A 33 6.71 -8.78 -6.85
CA LEU A 33 7.02 -9.50 -5.60
C LEU A 33 7.25 -8.53 -4.43
N LEU A 34 7.99 -7.45 -4.66
CA LEU A 34 8.21 -6.43 -3.63
C LEU A 34 6.91 -5.72 -3.22
N ALA A 35 6.02 -5.45 -4.18
CA ALA A 35 4.71 -4.85 -3.93
C ALA A 35 3.77 -5.80 -3.17
N GLU A 36 3.77 -7.09 -3.51
CA GLU A 36 2.99 -8.10 -2.77
C GLU A 36 3.42 -8.20 -1.31
N VAL A 37 4.73 -8.31 -1.05
CA VAL A 37 5.24 -8.40 0.32
C VAL A 37 4.90 -7.13 1.11
N LYS A 38 4.99 -5.95 0.50
CA LYS A 38 4.53 -4.68 1.11
C LYS A 38 3.04 -4.76 1.47
N ALA A 39 2.18 -5.19 0.55
CA ALA A 39 0.74 -5.27 0.77
C ALA A 39 0.39 -6.25 1.90
N LEU A 40 1.07 -7.39 1.96
CA LEU A 40 0.91 -8.37 3.04
C LEU A 40 1.28 -7.78 4.40
N LEU A 41 2.42 -7.12 4.51
CA LEU A 41 2.86 -6.47 5.75
C LEU A 41 1.89 -5.37 6.19
N PHE A 42 1.37 -4.58 5.25
CA PHE A 42 0.37 -3.57 5.57
C PHE A 42 -0.92 -4.18 6.12
N GLY A 43 -1.41 -5.26 5.50
CA GLY A 43 -2.60 -5.96 5.98
C GLY A 43 -2.41 -6.55 7.38
N VAL A 44 -1.28 -7.24 7.61
CA VAL A 44 -0.97 -7.86 8.90
C VAL A 44 -0.84 -6.80 10.00
N VAL A 45 -0.08 -5.74 9.78
CA VAL A 45 0.14 -4.70 10.80
C VAL A 45 -1.13 -3.92 11.11
N ALA A 46 -1.91 -3.54 10.10
CA ALA A 46 -3.19 -2.87 10.31
C ALA A 46 -4.18 -3.77 11.08
N GLY A 47 -4.24 -5.06 10.73
CA GLY A 47 -5.06 -6.04 11.45
C GLY A 47 -4.63 -6.20 12.90
N LEU A 48 -3.33 -6.35 13.16
CA LEU A 48 -2.79 -6.56 14.51
C LEU A 48 -2.99 -5.34 15.41
N VAL A 49 -2.74 -4.13 14.88
CA VAL A 49 -3.00 -2.86 15.58
C VAL A 49 -4.49 -2.69 15.89
N GLY A 50 -5.35 -3.04 14.93
CA GLY A 50 -6.81 -3.05 15.11
C GLY A 50 -7.28 -4.02 16.19
N CYS A 51 -6.82 -5.28 16.14
CA CYS A 51 -7.14 -6.30 17.13
C CYS A 51 -6.64 -5.92 18.52
N TYR A 52 -5.41 -5.42 18.63
CA TYR A 52 -4.81 -5.03 19.91
C TYR A 52 -5.60 -3.92 20.59
N ARG A 53 -5.96 -2.88 19.84
CA ARG A 53 -6.73 -1.75 20.37
C ARG A 53 -8.20 -2.10 20.62
N GLY A 54 -8.78 -2.99 19.82
CA GLY A 54 -10.12 -3.53 20.03
C GLY A 54 -10.24 -4.43 21.26
N LEU A 55 -9.19 -5.16 21.63
CA LEU A 55 -9.15 -5.99 22.85
C LEU A 55 -8.81 -5.20 24.11
N THR A 56 -8.04 -4.12 23.98
CA THR A 56 -7.53 -3.34 25.13
C THR A 56 -8.44 -2.17 25.49
N VAL A 57 -9.41 -1.81 24.64
CA VAL A 57 -10.31 -0.69 24.92
C VAL A 57 -11.20 -1.00 26.13
N ALA A 58 -11.09 -0.14 27.14
CA ALA A 58 -11.93 -0.16 28.32
C ALA A 58 -12.77 1.13 28.37
N GLY A 59 -14.05 1.01 28.67
CA GLY A 59 -15.03 2.09 28.58
C GLY A 59 -15.97 1.87 27.40
N GLY A 60 -17.27 1.98 27.66
CA GLY A 60 -18.35 1.60 26.74
C GLY A 60 -18.36 2.32 25.37
N PRO A 61 -19.51 2.42 24.68
CA PRO A 61 -19.58 2.84 23.27
C PRO A 61 -18.83 4.14 22.93
N LYS A 62 -18.79 5.09 23.87
CA LYS A 62 -18.07 6.37 23.71
C LYS A 62 -16.54 6.23 23.77
N GLY A 63 -16.03 5.31 24.59
CA GLY A 63 -14.60 5.02 24.70
C GLY A 63 -14.07 4.29 23.46
N VAL A 64 -14.88 3.39 22.89
CA VAL A 64 -14.57 2.69 21.63
C VAL A 64 -14.38 3.67 20.47
N GLY A 65 -15.24 4.69 20.34
CA GLY A 65 -15.11 5.69 19.28
C GLY A 65 -13.79 6.48 19.33
N ILE A 66 -13.34 6.87 20.52
CA ILE A 66 -12.06 7.57 20.69
C ILE A 66 -10.89 6.61 20.44
N ALA A 67 -10.98 5.39 20.98
CA ALA A 67 -9.94 4.38 20.78
C ALA A 67 -9.73 4.04 19.30
N VAL A 68 -10.80 3.98 18.50
CA VAL A 68 -10.73 3.75 17.04
C VAL A 68 -10.00 4.88 16.34
N ASN A 69 -10.31 6.15 16.61
CA ASN A 69 -9.60 7.27 15.98
C ASN A 69 -8.11 7.26 16.27
N GLU A 70 -7.72 7.01 17.52
CA GLU A 70 -6.31 6.84 17.88
C GLU A 70 -5.68 5.64 17.15
N THR A 71 -6.40 4.53 17.05
CA THR A 71 -5.93 3.30 16.36
C THR A 71 -5.65 3.56 14.89
N VAL A 72 -6.50 4.32 14.21
CA VAL A 72 -6.30 4.68 12.80
C VAL A 72 -5.03 5.52 12.64
N VAL A 73 -4.79 6.49 13.53
CA VAL A 73 -3.58 7.31 13.50
C VAL A 73 -2.33 6.46 13.75
N TYR A 74 -2.34 5.59 14.77
CA TYR A 74 -1.23 4.66 15.04
C TYR A 74 -0.96 3.71 13.88
N ALA A 75 -2.00 3.12 13.30
CA ALA A 75 -1.88 2.26 12.13
C ALA A 75 -1.25 3.05 10.98
N PHE A 76 -1.72 4.27 10.70
CA PHE A 76 -1.19 5.10 9.61
C PHE A 76 0.30 5.40 9.77
N ILE A 77 0.74 5.73 10.99
CA ILE A 77 2.16 6.01 11.29
C ILE A 77 3.01 4.74 11.12
N CYS A 78 2.56 3.59 11.65
CA CYS A 78 3.26 2.32 11.48
C CYS A 78 3.38 1.93 9.99
N LEU A 79 2.28 2.05 9.25
CA LEU A 79 2.24 1.77 7.81
C LEU A 79 3.17 2.72 7.04
N PHE A 80 3.22 4.01 7.41
CA PHE A 80 4.11 4.98 6.81
C PHE A 80 5.58 4.61 7.02
N VAL A 81 5.98 4.25 8.24
CA VAL A 81 7.36 3.85 8.55
C VAL A 81 7.75 2.59 7.77
N ILE A 82 6.88 1.58 7.74
CA ILE A 82 7.10 0.33 6.97
C ILE A 82 7.24 0.66 5.48
N ASN A 83 6.40 1.54 4.95
CA ASN A 83 6.47 1.96 3.55
C ASN A 83 7.81 2.63 3.22
N VAL A 84 8.27 3.56 4.06
CA VAL A 84 9.54 4.27 3.87
C VAL A 84 10.73 3.31 3.94
N ILE A 85 10.79 2.47 4.97
CA ILE A 85 11.88 1.49 5.14
C ILE A 85 11.93 0.54 3.95
N MET A 86 10.79 -0.02 3.55
CA MET A 86 10.76 -1.01 2.48
C MET A 86 10.98 -0.37 1.10
N THR A 87 10.62 0.89 0.91
CA THR A 87 10.98 1.64 -0.30
C THR A 87 12.48 1.94 -0.31
N ALA A 88 13.07 2.32 0.82
CA ALA A 88 14.53 2.52 0.91
C ALA A 88 15.29 1.22 0.63
N ILE A 89 14.90 0.10 1.24
CA ILE A 89 15.52 -1.21 0.99
C ILE A 89 15.29 -1.67 -0.46
N GLY A 90 14.06 -1.53 -0.97
CA GLY A 90 13.71 -1.90 -2.34
C GLY A 90 14.53 -1.15 -3.39
N VAL A 91 14.75 0.15 -3.19
CA VAL A 91 15.63 0.96 -4.05
C VAL A 91 17.07 0.49 -3.96
N ARG A 92 17.58 0.14 -2.78
CA ARG A 92 18.96 -0.36 -2.60
C ARG A 92 19.18 -1.74 -3.20
N VAL A 93 18.17 -2.60 -3.20
CA VAL A 93 18.21 -3.95 -3.80
C VAL A 93 18.12 -3.87 -5.33
N LEU A 94 17.43 -2.89 -5.90
CA LEU A 94 17.40 -2.67 -7.35
C LEU A 94 18.69 -2.03 -7.90
N ASP A 95 19.49 -1.39 -7.03
CA ASP A 95 20.74 -0.69 -7.37
C ASP A 95 22.00 -1.58 -7.22
N SER A 96 21.83 -2.90 -7.01
CA SER A 96 22.91 -3.92 -6.91
C SER A 96 22.67 -5.08 -7.88
#